data_AF-A0A2G2XX76-F1
#
_entry.id   AF-A0A2G2XX76-F1
#
_cell.length_a   1.000
_cell.length_b   1.000
_cell.length_c   1.000
_cell.angle_alpha   90.00
_cell.angle_beta   90.00
_cell.angle_gamma   90.00
#
_symmetry.space_group_name_H-M   'P 1'
#
loop_
_entity.id
_entity.type
_entity.pdbx_description
1 polymer ?
#
loop_
_entity_poly.entity_id
_entity_poly.type
_entity_poly.pdbx_seq_one_letter_code
_entity_poly.pdbx_strand_id
1 'polypeptide(L)'
;MTTECLIRVLLAEDESVSSNFLLHLFKIGLIMNINAKPKNHLKTRIALMLEKCSAQDLLVRNSTTVFDVDIVVQVVEAYVSLASNNPKSRMFVVGRLVDEYLALIARDENLVSRSLDSLV
;
A
#
# COMPACT_ATOMS: atom_id res chain seq x y z
N MET A 1 7.06 21.82 -7.68
CA MET A 1 7.52 20.61 -6.96
C MET A 1 6.99 19.39 -7.70
N THR A 2 7.84 18.43 -8.08
CA THR A 2 7.40 17.19 -8.75
C THR A 2 7.14 16.09 -7.72
N THR A 3 6.33 15.09 -8.08
CA THR A 3 6.10 13.89 -7.26
C THR A 3 7.41 13.19 -6.91
N GLU A 4 8.37 13.15 -7.83
CA GLU A 4 9.71 12.59 -7.56
C GLU A 4 10.48 13.39 -6.51
N CYS A 5 10.45 14.72 -6.55
CA CYS A 5 11.09 15.55 -5.53
C CYS A 5 10.44 15.33 -4.16
N LEU A 6 9.11 15.25 -4.10
CA LEU A 6 8.38 15.00 -2.86
C LEU A 6 8.78 13.64 -2.26
N ILE A 7 8.86 12.59 -3.07
CA ILE A 7 9.32 11.26 -2.61
C ILE A 7 10.72 11.34 -2.02
N ARG A 8 11.66 12.03 -2.69
CA ARG A 8 13.04 12.14 -2.20
C ARG A 8 13.12 12.89 -0.87
N VAL A 9 12.36 13.96 -0.69
CA VAL A 9 12.30 14.72 0.56
C VAL A 9 11.74 13.85 1.68
N LEU A 10 10.60 13.20 1.44
CA LEU A 10 9.95 12.39 2.47
C LEU A 10 10.82 11.22 2.87
N LEU A 11 11.51 10.55 1.93
CA LEU A 11 12.45 9.46 2.23
C LEU A 11 13.62 9.88 3.12
N ALA A 12 13.97 11.17 3.19
CA ALA A 12 15.01 11.67 4.09
C ALA A 12 14.51 11.94 5.52
N GLU A 13 13.21 12.10 5.70
CA GLU A 13 12.59 12.26 7.02
C GLU A 13 12.04 10.92 7.51
N ASP A 14 12.61 10.40 8.60
CA ASP A 14 12.13 9.15 9.18
C ASP A 14 10.91 9.39 10.07
N GLU A 15 9.94 8.47 10.03
CA GLU A 15 8.75 8.41 10.89
C GLU A 15 7.81 9.67 10.93
N SER A 16 7.98 10.71 10.09
CA SER A 16 7.11 11.91 10.11
C SER A 16 5.79 11.79 9.35
N VAL A 17 5.61 10.70 8.58
CA VAL A 17 4.54 10.58 7.58
C VAL A 17 3.75 9.29 7.80
N SER A 18 2.41 9.39 7.74
CA SER A 18 1.55 8.21 7.87
C SER A 18 1.68 7.26 6.67
N SER A 19 1.52 5.96 6.92
CA SER A 19 1.49 4.94 5.86
C SER A 19 0.40 5.23 4.82
N ASN A 20 -0.76 5.72 5.26
CA ASN A 20 -1.86 6.07 4.36
C ASN A 20 -1.47 7.17 3.36
N PHE A 21 -0.77 8.21 3.82
CA PHE A 21 -0.27 9.25 2.93
C PHE A 21 0.74 8.68 1.93
N LEU A 22 1.68 7.84 2.39
CA LEU A 22 2.69 7.24 1.51
C LEU A 22 2.05 6.31 0.46
N LEU A 23 0.99 5.59 0.82
CA LEU A 23 0.22 4.76 -0.11
C LEU A 23 -0.47 5.60 -1.20
N HIS A 24 -1.10 6.72 -0.83
CA HIS A 24 -1.67 7.66 -1.80
C HIS A 24 -0.59 8.29 -2.68
N LEU A 25 0.57 8.62 -2.12
CA LEU A 25 1.71 9.12 -2.89
C LEU A 25 2.24 8.07 -3.86
N PHE A 26 2.29 6.80 -3.47
CA PHE A 26 2.68 5.69 -4.33
C PHE A 26 1.70 5.52 -5.49
N LYS A 27 0.39 5.58 -5.21
CA LYS A 27 -0.67 5.61 -6.22
C LYS A 27 -0.48 6.76 -7.22
N ILE A 28 -0.26 7.99 -6.74
CA ILE A 28 -0.01 9.14 -7.60
C ILE A 28 1.26 8.91 -8.46
N GLY A 29 2.31 8.36 -7.87
CA GLY A 29 3.54 8.00 -8.59
C GLY A 29 3.30 7.00 -9.72
N LEU A 30 2.42 6.02 -9.53
CA LEU A 30 2.01 5.07 -10.56
C LEU A 30 1.22 5.76 -11.68
N ILE A 31 0.22 6.57 -11.34
CA ILE A 31 -0.60 7.33 -12.30
C ILE A 31 0.28 8.26 -13.15
N MET A 32 1.25 8.91 -12.53
CA MET A 32 2.17 9.84 -13.21
C MET A 32 3.33 9.14 -13.91
N ASN A 33 3.40 7.81 -13.87
CA ASN A 33 4.46 7.00 -14.46
C ASN A 33 5.88 7.50 -14.13
N ILE A 34 6.13 7.80 -12.85
CA ILE A 34 7.45 8.29 -12.40
C ILE A 34 8.53 7.21 -12.54
N ASN A 35 9.80 7.64 -12.52
CA ASN A 35 10.94 6.74 -12.67
C ASN A 35 10.92 5.58 -11.65
N ALA A 36 11.40 4.41 -12.09
CA ALA A 36 11.36 3.19 -11.28
C ALA A 36 12.11 3.32 -9.94
N LYS A 37 13.22 4.06 -9.90
CA LYS A 37 14.05 4.19 -8.70
C LYS A 37 13.31 4.87 -7.51
N PRO A 38 12.81 6.11 -7.61
CA PRO A 38 12.06 6.73 -6.52
C PRO A 38 10.79 5.96 -6.17
N LYS A 39 10.10 5.41 -7.18
CA LYS A 39 8.93 4.56 -6.99
C LYS A 39 9.22 3.31 -6.15
N ASN A 40 10.30 2.60 -6.47
CA ASN A 40 10.70 1.40 -5.73
C ASN A 40 11.17 1.72 -4.32
N HIS A 41 11.90 2.82 -4.11
CA HIS A 41 12.27 3.25 -2.76
C HIS A 41 11.04 3.55 -1.90
N LEU A 42 10.05 4.26 -2.44
CA LEU A 42 8.79 4.51 -1.74
C LEU A 42 8.06 3.20 -1.42
N LYS A 43 7.94 2.29 -2.39
CA LYS A 43 7.32 0.97 -2.20
C LYS A 43 8.01 0.17 -1.10
N THR A 44 9.34 0.11 -1.11
CA THR A 44 10.14 -0.57 -0.07
C THR A 44 9.92 0.05 1.30
N ARG A 45 9.88 1.38 1.41
CA ARG A 45 9.59 2.04 2.69
C ARG A 45 8.23 1.65 3.24
N ILE A 46 7.19 1.72 2.41
CA ILE A 46 5.82 1.36 2.83
C ILE A 46 5.77 -0.10 3.28
N ALA A 47 6.41 -1.01 2.54
CA ALA A 47 6.50 -2.42 2.90
C ALA A 47 7.06 -2.62 4.31
N LEU A 48 8.15 -1.92 4.66
CA LEU A 48 8.77 -2.01 5.99
C LEU A 48 7.90 -1.41 7.11
N MET A 49 6.95 -0.54 6.79
CA MET A 49 6.01 0.05 7.75
C MET A 49 4.80 -0.86 8.04
N LEU A 50 4.53 -1.88 7.21
CA LEU A 50 3.33 -2.71 7.35
C LEU A 50 3.21 -3.37 8.72
N GLU A 51 4.32 -3.76 9.35
CA GLU A 51 4.29 -4.38 10.69
C GLU A 51 3.77 -3.46 11.81
N LYS A 52 3.69 -2.14 11.55
CA LYS A 52 3.19 -1.12 12.48
C LYS A 52 1.82 -0.56 12.08
N CYS A 53 1.27 -0.96 10.92
CA CYS A 53 0.03 -0.40 10.40
C CYS A 53 -1.20 -1.04 11.01
N SER A 54 -2.31 -0.31 10.99
CA SER A 54 -3.67 -0.82 11.17
C SER A 54 -4.35 -0.99 9.80
N ALA A 55 -5.45 -1.76 9.75
CA ALA A 55 -6.23 -1.91 8.52
C ALA A 55 -6.76 -0.58 7.94
N GLN A 56 -7.02 0.41 8.80
CA GLN A 56 -7.48 1.74 8.39
C GLN A 56 -6.39 2.50 7.62
N ASP A 57 -5.12 2.27 7.94
CA ASP A 57 -4.00 2.91 7.25
C ASP A 57 -3.89 2.45 5.79
N LEU A 58 -4.38 1.23 5.48
CA LEU A 58 -4.35 0.66 4.13
C LEU A 58 -5.50 1.14 3.22
N LEU A 59 -6.42 1.94 3.74
CA LEU A 59 -7.55 2.45 2.95
C LEU A 59 -7.09 3.53 1.95
N VAL A 60 -6.81 3.09 0.73
CA VAL A 60 -6.53 3.97 -0.40
C VAL A 60 -7.78 4.06 -1.26
N ARG A 61 -8.36 5.25 -1.44
CA ARG A 61 -9.58 5.38 -2.26
C ARG A 61 -9.25 5.55 -3.74
N ASN A 62 -10.18 5.17 -4.61
CA ASN A 62 -10.16 5.55 -6.02
C ASN A 62 -11.30 6.53 -6.33
N SER A 63 -11.26 7.14 -7.52
CA SER A 63 -12.34 8.04 -7.96
C SER A 63 -13.63 7.29 -8.31
N THR A 64 -13.55 5.99 -8.59
CA THR A 64 -14.68 5.16 -9.06
C THR A 64 -14.91 3.89 -8.22
N THR A 65 -13.85 3.29 -7.65
CA THR A 65 -13.94 2.22 -6.65
C THR A 65 -13.84 2.80 -5.25
N VAL A 66 -14.45 2.14 -4.27
CA VAL A 66 -14.38 2.63 -2.88
C VAL A 66 -12.96 2.49 -2.33
N PHE A 67 -12.25 1.41 -2.69
CA PHE A 67 -10.83 1.21 -2.35
C PHE A 67 -10.01 0.66 -3.53
N ASP A 68 -8.72 1.00 -3.54
CA ASP A 68 -7.72 0.61 -4.53
C ASP A 68 -6.85 -0.53 -3.98
N VAL A 69 -7.32 -1.76 -4.20
CA VAL A 69 -6.71 -2.98 -3.64
C VAL A 69 -5.35 -3.27 -4.28
N ASP A 70 -5.15 -2.93 -5.56
CA ASP A 70 -3.91 -3.17 -6.28
C ASP A 70 -2.71 -2.44 -5.67
N ILE A 71 -2.95 -1.26 -5.08
CA ILE A 71 -1.93 -0.52 -4.33
C ILE A 71 -1.48 -1.30 -3.09
N VAL A 72 -2.43 -1.89 -2.36
CA VAL A 72 -2.15 -2.68 -1.16
C VAL A 72 -1.44 -3.99 -1.52
N VAL A 73 -1.89 -4.68 -2.56
CA VAL A 73 -1.24 -5.91 -3.06
C VAL A 73 0.23 -5.67 -3.38
N GLN A 74 0.55 -4.61 -4.15
CA GLN A 74 1.93 -4.32 -4.54
C GLN A 74 2.88 -4.07 -3.37
N VAL A 75 2.41 -3.44 -2.28
CA VAL A 75 3.25 -3.19 -1.10
C VAL A 75 3.36 -4.43 -0.21
N VAL A 76 2.31 -5.27 -0.15
CA VAL A 76 2.35 -6.56 0.56
C VAL A 76 3.30 -7.53 -0.14
N GLU A 77 3.26 -7.63 -1.47
CA GLU A 77 4.21 -8.45 -2.24
C GLU A 77 5.66 -8.00 -2.02
N ALA A 78 5.89 -6.68 -1.98
CA ALA A 78 7.19 -6.12 -1.66
C ALA A 78 7.63 -6.50 -0.24
N TYR A 79 6.73 -6.46 0.74
CA TYR A 79 7.02 -6.92 2.09
C TYR A 79 7.34 -8.42 2.13
N VAL A 80 6.53 -9.27 1.51
CA VAL A 80 6.76 -10.72 1.46
C VAL A 80 8.13 -11.01 0.85
N SER A 81 8.50 -10.31 -0.23
CA SER A 81 9.81 -10.44 -0.85
C SER A 81 10.97 -10.09 0.10
N LEU A 82 10.81 -9.06 0.93
CA LEU A 82 11.79 -8.65 1.95
C LEU A 82 11.81 -9.60 3.16
N ALA A 83 10.64 -10.11 3.55
CA ALA A 83 10.42 -10.90 4.75
C ALA A 83 10.85 -12.36 4.58
N SER A 84 10.73 -12.92 3.37
CA SER A 84 10.95 -14.36 3.10
C SER A 84 12.34 -14.86 3.50
N ASN A 85 13.36 -13.99 3.45
CA ASN A 85 14.73 -14.30 3.85
C ASN A 85 15.16 -13.62 5.16
N ASN A 86 14.21 -13.02 5.88
CA ASN A 86 14.48 -12.30 7.12
C ASN A 86 13.82 -13.01 8.32
N PRO A 87 14.60 -13.71 9.16
CA PRO A 87 14.05 -14.43 10.32
C PRO A 87 13.49 -13.51 11.40
N LYS A 88 13.77 -12.20 11.33
CA LYS A 88 13.20 -11.19 12.23
C LYS A 88 11.87 -10.62 11.73
N SER A 89 11.46 -10.97 10.51
CA SER A 89 10.21 -10.47 9.95
C SER A 89 9.01 -10.97 10.76
N ARG A 90 8.03 -10.09 10.96
CA ARG A 90 6.79 -10.41 11.67
C ARG A 90 5.69 -10.73 10.67
N MET A 91 5.94 -11.72 9.81
CA MET A 91 5.06 -12.07 8.69
C MET A 91 3.62 -12.37 9.13
N PHE A 92 3.44 -12.98 10.30
CA PHE A 92 2.13 -13.23 10.90
C PHE A 92 1.35 -11.95 11.24
N VAL A 93 2.04 -10.86 11.58
CA VAL A 93 1.43 -9.54 11.85
C VAL A 93 0.88 -8.95 10.56
N VAL A 94 1.67 -9.02 9.49
CA VAL A 94 1.22 -8.53 8.17
C VAL A 94 0.10 -9.40 7.61
N GLY A 95 0.13 -10.72 7.84
CA GLY A 95 -1.00 -11.61 7.50
C GLY A 95 -2.30 -11.17 8.20
N ARG A 96 -2.25 -10.95 9.52
CA ARG A 96 -3.40 -10.43 10.27
C ARG A 96 -3.87 -9.06 9.79
N LEU A 97 -2.94 -8.15 9.50
CA LEU A 97 -3.25 -6.84 8.94
C LEU A 97 -4.03 -6.96 7.62
N VAL A 98 -3.61 -7.88 6.75
CA VAL A 98 -4.31 -8.16 5.48
C VAL A 98 -5.70 -8.72 5.73
N ASP A 99 -5.85 -9.67 6.66
CA ASP A 99 -7.16 -10.23 7.03
C ASP A 99 -8.11 -9.14 7.56
N GLU A 100 -7.63 -8.26 8.45
CA GLU A 100 -8.40 -7.13 8.99
C GLU A 100 -8.78 -6.13 7.89
N TYR A 101 -7.86 -5.83 6.96
CA TYR A 101 -8.13 -4.99 5.80
C TYR A 101 -9.20 -5.59 4.89
N LEU A 102 -9.09 -6.88 4.57
CA LEU A 102 -10.09 -7.60 3.76
C LEU A 102 -11.46 -7.58 4.44
N ALA A 103 -11.52 -7.83 5.74
CA ALA A 103 -12.77 -7.78 6.51
C ALA A 103 -13.37 -6.36 6.55
N LEU A 104 -12.52 -5.33 6.59
CA LEU A 104 -12.93 -3.93 6.59
C LEU A 104 -13.54 -3.52 5.25
N ILE A 105 -12.89 -3.87 4.14
CA ILE A 105 -13.38 -3.52 2.81
C ILE A 105 -14.58 -4.39 2.41
N ALA A 106 -14.65 -5.66 2.83
CA ALA A 106 -15.78 -6.54 2.52
C ALA A 106 -17.14 -6.06 3.08
N ARG A 107 -17.12 -5.17 4.09
CA ARG A 107 -18.33 -4.54 4.63
C ARG A 107 -18.90 -3.43 3.74
N ASP A 108 -18.18 -3.01 2.72
CA ASP A 108 -18.65 -1.99 1.79
C ASP A 108 -19.49 -2.63 0.67
N GLU A 109 -20.79 -2.38 0.68
CA GLU A 109 -21.76 -2.96 -0.28
C GLU A 109 -21.44 -2.59 -1.74
N ASN A 110 -20.63 -1.56 -2.00
CA ASN A 110 -20.22 -1.18 -3.35
C ASN A 110 -19.09 -2.03 -3.94
N LEU A 111 -18.38 -2.84 -3.13
CA LEU A 111 -17.33 -3.74 -3.61
C LEU A 111 -17.88 -4.95 -4.37
N VAL A 112 -19.08 -5.40 -4.00
CA VAL A 112 -19.72 -6.60 -4.56
C VAL A 112 -20.29 -6.34 -5.96
N SER A 113 -20.62 -5.10 -6.29
CA SER A 113 -21.37 -4.77 -7.51
C SER A 113 -20.57 -4.80 -8.82
N ARG A 114 -19.23 -4.89 -8.81
CA ARG A 114 -18.44 -4.77 -10.07
C ARG A 114 -17.29 -5.77 -10.25
N SER A 115 -16.84 -6.46 -9.20
CA SER A 115 -15.69 -7.38 -9.30
C SER A 115 -16.06 -8.81 -9.71
N LEU A 116 -17.34 -9.21 -9.59
CA LEU A 116 -17.78 -10.55 -9.98
C LEU A 116 -18.10 -10.67 -11.46
N ASP A 117 -18.41 -9.56 -12.13
CA ASP A 117 -18.68 -9.53 -13.58
C ASP A 117 -17.42 -9.72 -14.43
N SER A 118 -16.23 -9.55 -13.85
CA SER A 118 -14.95 -9.81 -14.51
C SER A 118 -14.42 -11.22 -14.29
N LEU A 119 -15.16 -12.06 -13.56
CA LEU A 119 -14.81 -13.46 -13.27
C LEU A 119 -15.79 -14.47 -13.90
N VAL A 120 -16.73 -14.00 -14.73
CA VAL A 120 -17.66 -14.81 -15.54
C VAL A 120 -17.46 -14.48 -17.01
#